data_AF-A0A5P9PP71-F1
#
_entry.id   AF-A0A5P9PP71-F1
#
_cell.length_a   1.000
_cell.length_b   1.000
_cell.length_c   1.000
_cell.angle_alpha   90.00
_cell.angle_beta   90.00
_cell.angle_gamma   90.00
#
_symmetry.space_group_name_H-M   'P 1'
#
loop_
_entity.id
_entity.type
_entity.pdbx_description
1 polymer ?
#
loop_
_entity_poly.entity_id
_entity_poly.type
_entity_poly.pdbx_seq_one_letter_code
_entity_poly.pdbx_strand_id
1 'polypeptide(L)'
;MRTVARHDVDVPNAEETVGLLAARAHEVREDLEEIPLGPGFAMSRSLAEFGNRCASDPSAARADTWYALVRAMQSSAALFQAASSPSGNVEFRFGDETIRRQATGPTTDWTCSASPATRTTSSSIPGYGPCGSIGGAKRT
;
A
#
# COMPACT_ATOMS: atom_id res chain seq x y z
N MET A 1 25.47 6.84 -27.78
CA MET A 1 24.79 6.07 -26.72
C MET A 1 25.81 5.75 -25.65
N ARG A 2 25.63 6.22 -24.41
CA ARG A 2 26.54 5.94 -23.29
C ARG A 2 25.94 4.82 -22.46
N THR A 3 26.59 3.66 -22.44
CA THR A 3 26.19 2.55 -21.56
C THR A 3 26.71 2.84 -20.15
N VAL A 4 25.81 2.88 -19.18
CA VAL A 4 26.16 2.99 -17.75
C VAL A 4 26.04 1.60 -17.14
N ALA A 5 27.11 1.11 -16.52
CA ALA A 5 27.08 -0.17 -15.82
C ALA A 5 26.11 -0.09 -14.63
N ARG A 6 25.32 -1.14 -14.41
CA ARG A 6 24.55 -1.25 -13.17
C ARG A 6 25.53 -1.41 -12.01
N HIS A 7 25.12 -0.92 -10.83
CA HIS A 7 25.82 -1.24 -9.60
C HIS A 7 25.74 -2.75 -9.34
N ASP A 8 26.64 -3.26 -8.50
CA ASP A 8 26.60 -4.66 -8.11
C ASP A 8 25.33 -4.95 -7.32
N VAL A 9 24.59 -5.99 -7.72
CA VAL A 9 23.30 -6.35 -7.13
C VAL A 9 23.45 -7.68 -6.43
N ASP A 10 23.09 -7.72 -5.14
CA ASP A 10 23.06 -8.95 -4.36
C ASP A 10 21.84 -9.79 -4.76
N VAL A 11 22.03 -10.59 -5.82
CA VAL A 11 21.01 -11.49 -6.37
C VAL A 11 20.55 -12.53 -5.34
N PRO A 12 21.43 -13.22 -4.59
CA PRO A 12 21.00 -14.17 -3.54
C PRO A 12 20.07 -13.54 -2.51
N ASN A 13 20.41 -12.35 -1.98
CA ASN A 13 19.55 -11.64 -1.03
C ASN A 13 18.20 -11.24 -1.67
N ALA A 14 18.20 -10.84 -2.93
CA ALA A 14 16.97 -10.51 -3.65
C ALA A 14 16.06 -11.73 -3.82
N GLU A 15 16.61 -12.89 -4.17
CA GLU A 15 15.85 -14.14 -4.29
C GLU A 15 15.28 -14.61 -2.94
N GLU A 16 16.05 -14.51 -1.86
CA GLU A 16 15.57 -14.76 -0.49
C GLU A 16 14.41 -13.82 -0.14
N THR A 17 14.56 -12.52 -0.45
CA THR A 17 13.53 -11.51 -0.20
C THR A 17 12.25 -11.81 -0.98
N VAL A 18 12.34 -12.25 -2.24
CA VAL A 18 11.17 -12.71 -3.02
C VAL A 18 10.50 -13.89 -2.33
N GLY A 19 11.26 -14.85 -1.82
CA GLY A 19 10.73 -15.99 -1.05
C GLY A 19 9.94 -15.55 0.19
N LEU A 20 10.49 -14.61 0.96
CA LEU A 20 9.84 -14.05 2.15
C LEU A 20 8.55 -13.29 1.81
N LEU A 21 8.57 -12.50 0.72
CA LEU A 21 7.39 -11.77 0.25
C LEU A 21 6.30 -12.71 -0.26
N ALA A 22 6.68 -13.76 -0.99
CA ALA A 22 5.76 -14.78 -1.48
C ALA A 22 5.11 -15.57 -0.33
N ALA A 23 5.86 -15.89 0.73
CA ALA A 23 5.32 -16.59 1.90
C ALA A 23 4.22 -15.78 2.61
N ARG A 24 4.29 -14.45 2.57
CA ARG A 24 3.29 -13.54 3.16
C ARG A 24 2.18 -13.10 2.20
N ALA A 25 2.10 -13.69 1.00
CA ALA A 25 1.09 -13.31 0.02
C ALA A 25 -0.36 -13.53 0.55
N HIS A 26 -0.55 -14.49 1.44
CA HIS A 26 -1.86 -14.77 2.06
C HIS A 26 -2.36 -13.63 2.96
N GLU A 27 -1.46 -12.97 3.70
CA GLU A 27 -1.78 -11.81 4.57
C GLU A 27 -2.32 -10.63 3.75
N VAL A 28 -1.91 -10.53 2.47
CA VAL A 28 -2.32 -9.42 1.60
C VAL A 28 -3.83 -9.41 1.37
N ARG A 29 -4.48 -10.57 1.32
CA ARG A 29 -5.94 -10.61 1.11
C ARG A 29 -6.71 -10.05 2.30
N GLU A 30 -6.37 -10.50 3.50
CA GLU A 30 -6.97 -10.02 4.74
C GLU A 30 -6.74 -8.51 4.90
N ASP A 31 -5.51 -8.05 4.65
CA ASP A 31 -5.18 -6.63 4.67
C ASP A 31 -6.04 -5.82 3.67
N LEU A 32 -6.23 -6.32 2.45
CA LEU A 32 -7.00 -5.65 1.40
C LEU A 32 -8.48 -5.47 1.78
N GLU A 33 -9.07 -6.46 2.45
CA GLU A 33 -10.47 -6.46 2.86
C GLU A 33 -10.71 -5.61 4.11
N GLU A 34 -9.87 -5.77 5.13
CA GLU A 34 -10.15 -5.27 6.48
C GLU A 34 -9.44 -3.95 6.79
N ILE A 35 -8.24 -3.73 6.25
CA ILE A 35 -7.40 -2.59 6.65
C ILE A 35 -7.64 -1.40 5.72
N PRO A 36 -7.98 -0.19 6.23
CA PRO A 36 -8.17 0.99 5.40
C PRO A 36 -6.99 1.30 4.45
N LEU A 37 -5.75 1.11 4.90
CA LEU A 37 -4.54 1.28 4.08
C LEU A 37 -4.03 -0.01 3.42
N GLY A 38 -4.76 -1.12 3.53
CA GLY A 38 -4.42 -2.42 2.96
C GLY A 38 -4.00 -2.40 1.49
N PRO A 39 -4.74 -1.74 0.58
CA PRO A 39 -4.35 -1.56 -0.81
C PRO A 39 -3.00 -0.84 -0.99
N GLY A 40 -2.68 0.13 -0.13
CA GLY A 40 -1.37 0.78 -0.13
C GLY A 40 -0.24 -0.15 0.33
N PHE A 41 -0.49 -0.98 1.34
CA PHE A 41 0.48 -2.00 1.77
C PHE A 41 0.67 -3.10 0.71
N ALA A 42 -0.41 -3.57 0.10
CA ALA A 42 -0.40 -4.53 -1.00
C ALA A 42 0.38 -4.00 -2.22
N MET A 43 0.16 -2.73 -2.58
CA MET A 43 0.93 -2.04 -3.62
C MET A 43 2.41 -2.01 -3.28
N SER A 44 2.76 -1.59 -2.07
CA SER A 44 4.16 -1.44 -1.63
C SER A 44 4.90 -2.78 -1.60
N ARG A 45 4.27 -3.83 -1.06
CA ARG A 45 4.82 -5.19 -1.04
C ARG A 45 4.98 -5.76 -2.45
N SER A 46 3.99 -5.56 -3.32
CA SER A 46 4.05 -6.05 -4.71
C SER A 46 5.13 -5.33 -5.54
N LEU A 47 5.33 -4.03 -5.32
CA LEU A 47 6.44 -3.29 -5.93
C LEU A 47 7.80 -3.75 -5.40
N ALA A 48 7.91 -4.03 -4.09
CA ALA A 48 9.12 -4.59 -3.51
C ALA A 48 9.43 -5.96 -4.11
N GLU A 49 8.43 -6.82 -4.28
CA GLU A 49 8.58 -8.13 -4.92
C GLU A 49 9.03 -7.96 -6.39
N PHE A 50 8.37 -7.09 -7.15
CA PHE A 50 8.74 -6.80 -8.53
C PHE A 50 10.19 -6.31 -8.64
N GLY A 51 10.61 -5.38 -7.78
CA GLY A 51 11.97 -4.85 -7.75
C GLY A 51 13.01 -5.93 -7.46
N ASN A 52 12.75 -6.80 -6.47
CA ASN A 52 13.66 -7.91 -6.16
C ASN A 52 13.68 -8.97 -7.28
N ARG A 53 12.54 -9.25 -7.94
CA ARG A 53 12.51 -10.13 -9.12
C ARG A 53 13.32 -9.55 -10.28
N CYS A 54 13.32 -8.24 -10.47
CA CYS A 54 14.13 -7.58 -11.49
C CYS A 54 15.65 -7.68 -11.25
N ALA A 55 16.09 -8.06 -10.04
CA ALA A 55 17.50 -8.32 -9.75
C ALA A 55 17.98 -9.61 -10.44
N SER A 56 17.21 -10.68 -10.36
CA SER A 56 17.51 -11.98 -11.01
C SER A 56 16.95 -12.08 -12.43
N ASP A 57 15.93 -11.29 -12.78
CA ASP A 57 15.29 -11.23 -14.09
C ASP A 57 15.21 -9.79 -14.63
N PRO A 58 16.35 -9.23 -15.09
CA PRO A 58 16.43 -7.82 -15.49
C PRO A 58 15.64 -7.47 -16.75
N SER A 59 15.29 -8.46 -17.57
CA SER A 59 14.45 -8.30 -18.77
C SER A 59 12.96 -8.54 -18.49
N ALA A 60 12.58 -8.89 -17.25
CA ALA A 60 11.23 -9.35 -16.91
C ALA A 60 10.75 -10.47 -17.85
N ALA A 61 11.61 -11.43 -18.19
CA ALA A 61 11.26 -12.54 -19.07
C ALA A 61 10.38 -13.59 -18.38
N ARG A 62 10.37 -13.63 -17.05
CA ARG A 62 9.55 -14.55 -16.26
C ARG A 62 8.17 -13.96 -16.02
N ALA A 63 7.13 -14.77 -16.23
CA ALA A 63 5.74 -14.36 -16.01
C ALA A 63 5.49 -13.84 -14.58
N ASP A 64 6.12 -14.46 -13.57
CA ASP A 64 5.97 -14.04 -12.18
C ASP A 64 6.42 -12.60 -11.93
N THR A 65 7.44 -12.13 -12.65
CA THR A 65 7.90 -10.73 -12.59
C THR A 65 6.77 -9.80 -13.03
N TRP A 66 6.07 -10.14 -14.11
CA TRP A 66 4.88 -9.41 -14.55
C TRP A 66 3.71 -9.52 -13.59
N TYR A 67 3.48 -10.68 -12.99
CA TYR A 67 2.39 -10.85 -12.02
C TYR A 67 2.58 -9.97 -10.79
N ALA A 68 3.82 -9.81 -10.28
CA ALA A 68 4.11 -8.88 -9.19
C ALA A 68 3.78 -7.43 -9.58
N LEU A 69 4.14 -7.01 -10.79
CA LEU A 69 3.81 -5.68 -11.29
C LEU A 69 2.30 -5.47 -11.46
N VAL A 70 1.59 -6.47 -12.00
CA VAL A 70 0.13 -6.42 -12.16
C VAL A 70 -0.57 -6.29 -10.82
N ARG A 71 -0.15 -7.06 -9.80
CA ARG A 71 -0.68 -6.92 -8.43
C ARG A 71 -0.44 -5.53 -7.86
N ALA A 72 0.72 -4.93 -8.12
CA ALA A 72 1.00 -3.55 -7.69
C ALA A 72 0.04 -2.54 -8.34
N MET A 73 -0.17 -2.64 -9.66
CA MET A 73 -1.09 -1.77 -10.40
C MET A 73 -2.54 -1.93 -9.92
N GLN A 74 -3.00 -3.17 -9.78
CA GLN A 74 -4.32 -3.51 -9.26
C GLN A 74 -4.55 -2.96 -7.86
N SER A 75 -3.57 -3.11 -6.96
CA SER A 75 -3.63 -2.57 -5.59
C SER A 75 -3.69 -1.04 -5.58
N SER A 76 -2.93 -0.39 -6.46
CA SER A 76 -2.96 1.07 -6.61
C SER A 76 -4.34 1.54 -7.11
N ALA A 77 -4.90 0.87 -8.12
CA ALA A 77 -6.24 1.17 -8.61
C ALA A 77 -7.30 0.97 -7.50
N ALA A 78 -7.20 -0.12 -6.74
CA ALA A 78 -8.06 -0.40 -5.59
C ALA A 78 -7.99 0.71 -4.53
N LEU A 79 -6.79 1.19 -4.21
CA LEU A 79 -6.58 2.29 -3.27
C LEU A 79 -7.33 3.55 -3.72
N PHE A 80 -7.15 3.96 -4.98
CA PHE A 80 -7.80 5.14 -5.52
C PHE A 80 -9.31 4.96 -5.66
N GLN A 81 -9.79 3.78 -6.03
CA GLN A 81 -11.22 3.48 -6.14
C GLN A 81 -11.91 3.53 -4.77
N ALA A 82 -11.28 2.95 -3.74
CA ALA A 82 -11.77 2.98 -2.36
C ALA A 82 -11.79 4.40 -1.78
N ALA A 83 -10.78 5.22 -2.09
CA ALA A 83 -10.66 6.59 -1.60
C ALA A 83 -11.55 7.59 -2.36
N SER A 84 -11.81 7.38 -3.65
CA SER A 84 -12.66 8.26 -4.45
C SER A 84 -14.16 8.00 -4.28
N SER A 85 -14.53 6.84 -3.76
CA SER A 85 -15.93 6.46 -3.51
C SER A 85 -16.38 6.93 -2.11
N PRO A 86 -17.37 7.81 -1.98
CA PRO A 86 -17.75 8.38 -0.68
C PRO A 86 -18.51 7.42 0.25
N SER A 87 -19.07 6.34 -0.29
CA SER A 87 -19.74 5.27 0.48
C SER A 87 -20.00 4.05 -0.42
N GLY A 88 -20.47 2.96 0.19
CA GLY A 88 -20.85 1.73 -0.51
C GLY A 88 -19.74 0.69 -0.54
N ASN A 89 -19.94 -0.35 -1.36
CA ASN A 89 -18.91 -1.36 -1.59
C ASN A 89 -18.19 -1.07 -2.91
N VAL A 90 -16.87 -1.16 -2.90
CA VAL A 90 -16.04 -1.21 -4.09
C VAL A 90 -15.63 -2.65 -4.34
N GLU A 91 -15.61 -3.02 -5.62
CA GLU A 91 -15.06 -4.28 -6.09
C GLU A 91 -13.84 -3.99 -6.95
N PHE A 92 -12.78 -4.73 -6.72
CA PHE A 92 -11.55 -4.64 -7.50
C PHE A 92 -10.90 -6.02 -7.62
N ARG A 93 -10.05 -6.17 -8.64
CA ARG A 93 -9.30 -7.41 -8.87
C ARG A 93 -7.95 -7.33 -8.17
N PHE A 94 -7.49 -8.45 -7.60
CA PHE A 94 -6.13 -8.63 -7.12
C PHE A 94 -5.63 -10.02 -7.51
N GLY A 95 -4.59 -10.09 -8.34
CA GLY A 95 -4.21 -11.32 -9.03
C GLY A 95 -5.36 -11.82 -9.90
N ASP A 96 -5.84 -13.03 -9.58
CA ASP A 96 -7.01 -13.65 -10.23
C ASP A 96 -8.28 -13.59 -9.38
N GLU A 97 -8.21 -13.01 -8.18
CA GLU A 97 -9.33 -12.89 -7.26
C GLU A 97 -10.04 -11.56 -7.44
N THR A 98 -11.35 -11.56 -7.19
CA THR A 98 -12.15 -10.33 -7.05
C THR A 98 -12.44 -10.11 -5.58
N ILE A 99 -12.01 -8.98 -5.06
CA ILE A 99 -12.14 -8.60 -3.65
C ILE A 99 -13.18 -7.50 -3.55
N ARG A 100 -14.04 -7.60 -2.53
CA ARG A 100 -15.09 -6.63 -2.24
C ARG A 100 -14.84 -6.00 -0.88
N ARG A 101 -14.88 -4.68 -0.82
CA ARG A 101 -14.57 -3.92 0.39
C ARG A 101 -15.46 -2.68 0.51
N GLN A 102 -15.67 -2.20 1.74
CA GLN A 102 -16.28 -0.91 1.99
C GLN A 102 -15.41 0.25 1.48
N ALA A 103 -16.04 1.13 0.72
CA ALA A 103 -15.48 2.40 0.31
C ALA A 103 -15.07 3.21 1.54
N THR A 104 -13.87 3.76 1.50
CA THR A 104 -13.33 4.54 2.62
C THR A 104 -13.63 6.03 2.46
N GLY A 105 -13.81 6.49 1.21
CA GLY A 105 -13.91 7.91 0.89
C GLY A 105 -12.58 8.64 1.09
N PRO A 106 -12.54 9.95 0.81
CA PRO A 106 -11.33 10.74 1.01
C PRO A 106 -10.97 10.76 2.49
N THR A 107 -9.86 10.12 2.86
CA THR A 107 -9.33 10.16 4.23
C THR A 107 -8.21 11.18 4.31
N THR A 108 -8.29 12.10 5.28
CA THR A 108 -7.20 13.02 5.63
C THR A 108 -6.27 12.42 6.68
N ASP A 109 -6.43 11.13 6.93
CA ASP A 109 -6.04 10.57 8.18
C ASP A 109 -4.65 9.94 8.13
N TRP A 110 -3.63 10.71 8.53
CA TRP A 110 -2.34 10.16 8.91
C TRP A 110 -2.33 9.63 10.36
N THR A 111 -3.40 9.82 11.15
CA THR A 111 -3.53 9.38 12.55
C THR A 111 -5.00 9.29 13.03
N CYS A 112 -5.72 8.18 12.86
CA CYS A 112 -6.95 7.95 13.64
C CYS A 112 -7.60 6.57 13.43
N SER A 113 -7.54 5.75 14.47
CA SER A 113 -8.65 4.85 14.76
C SER A 113 -9.88 5.70 15.15
N ALA A 114 -10.77 5.95 14.20
CA ALA A 114 -12.13 6.38 14.50
C ALA A 114 -13.10 5.69 13.55
N SER A 115 -13.62 4.56 14.03
CA SER A 115 -14.78 3.85 13.49
C SER A 115 -16.03 4.75 13.50
N PRO A 116 -17.06 4.45 12.69
CA PRO A 116 -18.04 5.44 12.25
C PRO A 116 -19.22 5.55 13.22
N ALA A 117 -19.65 6.76 13.56
CA ALA A 117 -21.07 7.10 13.67
C ALA A 117 -21.29 8.61 13.80
N THR A 118 -22.36 9.08 13.16
CA THR A 118 -23.01 10.39 13.27
C THR A 118 -22.32 11.60 12.65
N ARG A 119 -22.59 11.76 11.36
CA ARG A 119 -22.52 13.04 10.64
C ARG A 119 -23.67 13.93 11.13
N THR A 120 -23.45 14.74 12.16
CA THR A 120 -24.30 15.90 12.46
C THR A 120 -23.60 17.13 11.89
N THR A 121 -24.14 17.65 10.80
CA THR A 121 -23.77 18.94 10.22
C THR A 121 -24.06 20.06 11.23
N SER A 122 -23.02 20.73 11.72
CA SER A 122 -23.16 22.09 12.22
C SER A 122 -21.83 22.84 12.10
N SER A 123 -21.76 23.64 11.03
CA SER A 123 -21.03 24.89 10.86
C SER A 123 -20.25 25.41 12.08
N SER A 124 -18.92 25.51 11.96
CA SER A 124 -18.06 26.65 12.39
C SER A 124 -16.58 26.36 12.08
N ILE A 125 -15.95 27.17 11.24
CA ILE A 125 -14.48 27.23 11.00
C ILE A 125 -13.90 28.18 12.07
N PRO A 126 -12.80 27.87 12.80
CA PRO A 126 -11.46 28.32 12.37
C PRO A 126 -10.23 27.51 12.87
N GLY A 127 -9.13 27.60 12.11
CA GLY A 127 -7.78 27.65 12.67
C GLY A 127 -6.90 26.42 12.46
N TYR A 128 -5.94 26.56 11.53
CA TYR A 128 -4.66 25.84 11.60
C TYR A 128 -3.96 26.20 12.92
N GLY A 129 -3.60 25.19 13.74
CA GLY A 129 -2.78 25.33 14.94
C GLY A 129 -1.91 24.07 15.15
N PRO A 130 -0.63 24.19 15.54
CA PRO A 130 0.39 23.19 15.26
C PRO A 130 0.55 22.13 16.36
N CYS A 131 1.14 21.01 15.95
CA CYS A 131 1.70 19.92 16.76
C CYS A 131 2.40 20.41 18.05
N GLY A 132 1.86 20.06 19.22
CA GLY A 132 2.55 20.03 20.51
C GLY A 132 2.48 18.61 21.07
N SER A 133 3.40 18.09 21.87
CA SER A 133 4.58 18.65 22.51
C SER A 133 5.53 17.48 22.83
N ILE A 134 6.85 17.68 22.66
CA ILE A 134 7.88 16.74 23.13
C ILE A 134 8.21 17.14 24.57
N GLY A 135 7.93 16.25 25.52
CA GLY A 135 8.17 16.46 26.94
C GLY A 135 9.66 16.63 27.25
N GLY A 136 10.01 17.79 27.81
CA GLY A 136 11.32 18.07 28.39
C GLY A 136 11.19 18.28 29.89
N ALA A 137 11.41 17.24 30.68
CA ALA A 137 11.57 17.36 32.13
C ALA A 137 13.02 17.79 32.45
N LYS A 138 13.20 19.01 32.97
CA LYS A 138 14.42 19.41 33.70
C LYS A 138 14.05 19.80 35.13
N ARG A 139 14.64 19.06 36.07
CA ARG A 139 15.21 19.46 37.37
C ARG A 139 14.51 20.57 38.18
N THR A 140 14.08 20.17 39.37
CA THR A 140 14.44 20.83 40.63
C THR A 140 14.90 19.77 41.61
#